data_AF-A0A4R3TE62-F1
#
_entry.id   AF-A0A4R3TE62-F1
#
_cell.length_a   1.000
_cell.length_b   1.000
_cell.length_c   1.000
_cell.angle_alpha   90.00
_cell.angle_beta   90.00
_cell.angle_gamma   90.00
#
_symmetry.space_group_name_H-M   'P 1'
#
loop_
_entity.id
_entity.type
_entity.pdbx_description
1 polymer ?
#
loop_
_entity_poly.entity_id
_entity_poly.type
_entity_poly.pdbx_seq_one_letter_code
_entity_poly.pdbx_strand_id
1 'polypeptide(L)'
;MVDDAETTGEPFFEVEVRGDHVLRFNSFDDIRKWLQDERSKLQWLMTGEDFGPHFNGNFRDLYRTGFQNLNNALQAWQNEPNNAALRKQQFFNQFKSFYQNERTVLSSHPYVAIAREAGAMSSMAAVGAFAYLFSTPCVVNFDVVRGMLHAKLAQDGISPKSANLVSEAVNRLNGEADAELRRREEGWKQVSAQADRLLAEGRDAAQAKVDQISTQAKTFLENLNREGNAVISSIQATEAAYKAQMALQAPVDYWTTKASAHRSDLVKSRGRLLWFAALGGTGLIAALIGLSGLATMFAQGQDGTAVYVKFAAIGIILTTILFWIGRVLLRIYLSDRHLLTDAEERIAMIKTYLALSNEGKVDPAERSLVLAPIFRSAADGIVKEDGPDATLAGVIAKAIDLKTGKG
;
A
#
# COMPACT_ATOMS: atom_id res chain seq x y z
N MET A 1 -51.62 30.81 -88.68
CA MET A 1 -52.12 31.42 -87.44
C MET A 1 -52.53 30.24 -86.55
N VAL A 2 -51.77 30.00 -85.46
CA VAL A 2 -52.12 29.20 -84.25
C VAL A 2 -52.37 27.70 -84.51
N ASP A 3 -51.82 26.71 -83.81
CA ASP A 3 -50.96 26.54 -82.63
C ASP A 3 -50.38 25.12 -82.81
N ASP A 4 -49.07 24.92 -82.76
CA ASP A 4 -48.48 23.59 -82.50
C ASP A 4 -47.77 23.70 -81.15
N ALA A 5 -48.51 23.32 -80.11
CA ALA A 5 -48.06 23.37 -78.72
C ALA A 5 -46.93 22.36 -78.50
N GLU A 6 -45.77 22.89 -78.08
CA GLU A 6 -44.65 22.16 -77.50
C GLU A 6 -45.14 21.32 -76.30
N THR A 7 -45.03 19.99 -76.40
CA THR A 7 -45.10 19.11 -75.23
C THR A 7 -43.75 19.15 -74.50
N THR A 8 -43.51 20.17 -73.68
CA THR A 8 -42.49 20.14 -72.63
C THR A 8 -43.01 19.27 -71.47
N GLY A 9 -42.85 17.96 -71.59
CA GLY A 9 -43.13 17.00 -70.50
C GLY A 9 -41.93 16.91 -69.54
N GLU A 10 -42.18 17.02 -68.24
CA GLU A 10 -41.16 16.79 -67.21
C GLU A 10 -40.56 15.38 -67.33
N PRO A 11 -39.23 15.21 -67.17
CA PRO A 11 -38.61 13.90 -67.24
C PRO A 11 -39.11 12.99 -66.12
N PHE A 12 -39.39 11.72 -66.46
CA PHE A 12 -39.88 10.72 -65.51
C PHE A 12 -38.91 10.52 -64.33
N PHE A 13 -37.61 10.58 -64.59
CA PHE A 13 -36.54 10.55 -63.59
C PHE A 13 -35.33 11.35 -64.08
N GLU A 14 -34.80 12.23 -63.23
CA GLU A 14 -33.60 13.02 -63.49
C GLU A 14 -32.66 12.89 -62.29
N VAL A 15 -31.38 12.62 -62.56
CA VAL A 15 -30.36 12.51 -61.52
C VAL A 15 -29.05 13.14 -61.99
N GLU A 16 -28.49 13.96 -61.12
CA GLU A 16 -27.19 14.57 -61.31
C GLU A 16 -26.11 13.65 -60.71
N VAL A 17 -25.10 13.38 -61.53
CA VAL A 17 -23.96 12.53 -61.18
C VAL A 17 -22.70 13.38 -61.06
N ARG A 18 -21.73 12.92 -60.28
CA ARG A 18 -20.43 13.60 -60.06
C ARG A 18 -19.80 14.04 -61.40
N GLY A 19 -19.49 15.33 -61.51
CA GLY A 19 -18.89 15.95 -62.71
C GLY A 19 -19.89 16.60 -63.67
N ASP A 20 -20.99 17.19 -63.17
CA ASP A 20 -22.05 17.88 -63.93
C ASP A 20 -22.75 17.03 -65.01
N HIS A 21 -22.70 15.70 -64.88
CA HIS A 21 -23.41 14.81 -65.80
C HIS A 21 -24.85 14.62 -65.32
N VAL A 22 -25.80 15.17 -66.08
CA VAL A 22 -27.23 15.01 -65.80
C VAL A 22 -27.80 13.87 -66.65
N LEU A 23 -28.33 12.84 -66.00
CA LEU A 23 -28.99 11.72 -66.66
C LEU A 23 -30.51 11.91 -66.59
N ARG A 24 -31.17 11.88 -67.76
CA ARG A 24 -32.63 12.06 -67.90
C ARG A 24 -33.24 10.80 -68.51
N PHE A 25 -34.33 10.35 -67.90
CA PHE A 25 -35.04 9.15 -68.32
C PHE A 25 -36.53 9.45 -68.45
N ASN A 26 -37.17 8.89 -69.49
CA ASN A 26 -38.57 9.15 -69.82
C ASN A 26 -39.48 7.98 -69.42
N SER A 27 -38.92 6.83 -69.06
CA SER A 27 -39.66 5.65 -68.63
C SER A 27 -38.82 4.69 -67.78
N PHE A 28 -39.48 3.74 -67.10
CA PHE A 28 -38.81 2.61 -66.44
C PHE A 28 -37.96 1.77 -67.40
N ASP A 29 -38.41 1.62 -68.65
CA ASP A 29 -37.70 0.87 -69.67
C ASP A 29 -36.41 1.56 -70.09
N ASP A 30 -36.39 2.90 -70.14
CA ASP A 30 -35.18 3.68 -70.43
C ASP A 30 -34.13 3.51 -69.33
N ILE A 31 -34.56 3.58 -68.06
CA ILE A 31 -33.66 3.35 -66.91
C ILE A 31 -33.08 1.93 -66.97
N ARG A 32 -33.92 0.92 -67.26
CA ARG A 32 -33.50 -0.48 -67.33
C ARG A 32 -32.50 -0.70 -68.47
N LYS A 33 -32.78 -0.19 -69.67
CA LYS A 33 -31.88 -0.28 -70.83
C LYS A 33 -30.54 0.38 -70.54
N TRP A 34 -30.56 1.57 -69.94
CA TRP A 34 -29.34 2.28 -69.57
C TRP A 34 -28.52 1.50 -68.52
N LEU A 35 -29.14 0.99 -67.46
CA LEU A 35 -28.43 0.19 -66.44
C LEU A 35 -27.79 -1.06 -67.05
N GLN A 36 -28.47 -1.71 -68.00
CA GLN A 36 -27.93 -2.87 -68.70
C GLN A 36 -26.75 -2.51 -69.62
N ASP A 37 -26.89 -1.43 -70.40
CA ASP A 37 -25.83 -0.92 -71.28
C ASP A 37 -24.58 -0.50 -70.47
N GLU A 38 -24.78 0.28 -69.41
CA GLU A 38 -23.71 0.76 -68.53
C GLU A 38 -22.98 -0.41 -67.85
N ARG A 39 -23.72 -1.39 -67.34
CA ARG A 39 -23.15 -2.61 -66.76
C ARG A 39 -22.35 -3.41 -67.80
N SER A 40 -22.82 -3.49 -69.04
CA SER A 40 -22.12 -4.21 -70.10
C SER A 40 -20.77 -3.56 -70.45
N LYS A 41 -20.73 -2.22 -70.53
CA LYS A 41 -19.51 -1.44 -70.80
C LYS A 41 -18.46 -1.56 -69.70
N LEU A 42 -18.87 -1.90 -68.49
CA LEU A 42 -18.02 -2.09 -67.31
C LEU A 42 -17.81 -3.56 -66.95
N GLN A 43 -18.29 -4.50 -67.78
CA GLN A 43 -18.22 -5.93 -67.46
C GLN A 43 -16.78 -6.38 -67.15
N TRP A 44 -15.79 -5.90 -67.90
CA TRP A 44 -14.38 -6.22 -67.72
C TRP A 44 -13.81 -5.88 -66.34
N LEU A 45 -14.41 -4.93 -65.60
CA LEU A 45 -14.02 -4.61 -64.22
C LEU A 45 -14.62 -5.61 -63.21
N MET A 46 -15.84 -6.08 -63.53
CA MET A 46 -16.64 -6.97 -62.69
C MET A 46 -16.35 -8.45 -62.92
N THR A 47 -15.70 -8.82 -64.03
CA THR A 47 -15.40 -10.20 -64.41
C THR A 47 -13.91 -10.37 -64.69
N GLY A 48 -13.31 -11.48 -64.28
CA GLY A 48 -11.90 -11.77 -64.55
C GLY A 48 -11.23 -12.49 -63.37
N GLU A 49 -9.92 -12.64 -63.48
CA GLU A 49 -9.08 -13.31 -62.46
C GLU A 49 -8.95 -12.48 -61.18
N ASP A 50 -8.37 -13.09 -60.14
CA ASP A 50 -8.19 -12.53 -58.80
C ASP A 50 -7.00 -11.54 -58.74
N PHE A 51 -7.27 -10.28 -58.36
CA PHE A 51 -6.30 -9.21 -58.11
C PHE A 51 -5.95 -9.03 -56.64
N GLY A 52 -6.28 -10.02 -55.81
CA GLY A 52 -6.08 -10.00 -54.37
C GLY A 52 -7.24 -9.38 -53.58
N PRO A 53 -7.17 -9.51 -52.25
CA PRO A 53 -8.30 -9.23 -51.36
C PRO A 53 -8.72 -7.76 -51.36
N HIS A 54 -7.78 -6.83 -51.52
CA HIS A 54 -8.09 -5.39 -51.50
C HIS A 54 -8.85 -4.92 -52.75
N PHE A 55 -8.45 -5.37 -53.95
CA PHE A 55 -9.13 -5.00 -55.18
C PHE A 55 -10.49 -5.72 -55.31
N ASN A 56 -10.49 -7.03 -55.10
CA ASN A 56 -11.71 -7.82 -55.31
C ASN A 56 -12.75 -7.54 -54.24
N GLY A 57 -12.37 -7.62 -52.96
CA GLY A 57 -13.29 -7.52 -51.84
C GLY A 57 -13.84 -6.12 -51.61
N ASN A 58 -13.11 -5.06 -51.98
CA ASN A 58 -13.57 -3.69 -51.75
C ASN A 58 -14.02 -2.96 -53.02
N PHE A 59 -13.41 -3.23 -54.17
CA PHE A 59 -13.60 -2.39 -55.36
C PHE A 59 -14.45 -3.09 -56.42
N ARG A 60 -14.05 -4.29 -56.85
CA ARG A 60 -14.83 -5.09 -57.81
C ARG A 60 -16.21 -5.43 -57.27
N ASP A 61 -16.28 -5.86 -56.01
CA ASP A 61 -17.54 -6.18 -55.36
C ASP A 61 -18.43 -4.95 -55.18
N LEU A 62 -17.85 -3.76 -55.01
CA LEU A 62 -18.61 -2.51 -54.93
C LEU A 62 -19.39 -2.22 -56.23
N TYR A 63 -18.80 -2.47 -57.41
CA TYR A 63 -19.55 -2.36 -58.67
C TYR A 63 -20.59 -3.46 -58.82
N ARG A 64 -20.26 -4.72 -58.48
CA ARG A 64 -21.20 -5.84 -58.57
C ARG A 64 -22.43 -5.61 -57.69
N THR A 65 -22.22 -5.30 -56.42
CA THR A 65 -23.28 -5.04 -55.45
C THR A 65 -24.04 -3.77 -55.77
N GLY A 66 -23.36 -2.71 -56.24
CA GLY A 66 -24.01 -1.47 -56.67
C GLY A 66 -25.02 -1.69 -57.79
N PHE A 67 -24.63 -2.35 -58.89
CA PHE A 67 -25.54 -2.65 -59.99
C PHE A 67 -26.67 -3.63 -59.59
N GLN A 68 -26.41 -4.57 -58.67
CA GLN A 68 -27.46 -5.44 -58.12
C GLN A 68 -28.49 -4.63 -57.32
N ASN A 69 -28.03 -3.74 -56.43
CA ASN A 69 -28.90 -2.89 -55.62
C ASN A 69 -29.75 -1.94 -56.47
N LEU A 70 -29.19 -1.34 -57.52
CA LEU A 70 -29.92 -0.48 -58.45
C LEU A 70 -31.00 -1.26 -59.20
N ASN A 71 -30.70 -2.45 -59.69
CA ASN A 71 -31.69 -3.31 -60.35
C ASN A 71 -32.82 -3.72 -59.38
N ASN A 72 -32.49 -4.11 -58.16
CA ASN A 72 -33.47 -4.48 -57.13
C ASN A 72 -34.38 -3.29 -56.76
N ALA A 73 -33.80 -2.09 -56.60
CA ALA A 73 -34.55 -0.88 -56.30
C ALA A 73 -35.48 -0.47 -57.46
N LEU A 74 -35.03 -0.63 -58.72
CA LEU A 74 -35.85 -0.37 -59.90
C LEU A 74 -37.03 -1.35 -60.00
N GLN A 75 -36.80 -2.64 -59.74
CA GLN A 75 -37.86 -3.65 -59.74
C GLN A 75 -38.88 -3.41 -58.63
N ALA A 76 -38.42 -3.05 -57.42
CA ALA A 76 -39.30 -2.70 -56.31
C ALA A 76 -40.16 -1.46 -56.61
N TRP A 77 -39.58 -0.47 -57.32
CA TRP A 77 -40.33 0.70 -57.76
C TRP A 77 -41.38 0.36 -58.83
N GLN A 78 -41.08 -0.55 -59.75
CA GLN A 78 -42.03 -0.97 -60.78
C GLN A 78 -43.22 -1.77 -60.20
N ASN A 79 -43.00 -2.58 -59.17
CA ASN A 79 -43.99 -3.55 -58.66
C ASN A 79 -44.91 -3.02 -57.55
N GLU A 80 -44.71 -1.80 -57.03
CA GLU A 80 -45.50 -1.22 -55.94
C GLU A 80 -46.13 0.14 -56.30
N PRO A 81 -47.25 0.15 -57.05
CA PRO A 81 -47.90 1.38 -57.50
C PRO A 81 -48.42 2.25 -56.35
N ASN A 82 -48.80 1.64 -55.21
CA ASN A 82 -49.35 2.36 -54.05
C ASN A 82 -48.31 3.21 -53.29
N ASN A 83 -47.02 2.94 -53.47
CA ASN A 83 -45.91 3.62 -52.78
C ASN A 83 -44.86 4.18 -53.76
N ALA A 84 -45.28 4.48 -55.00
CA ALA A 84 -44.38 4.83 -56.09
C ALA A 84 -43.45 6.02 -55.78
N ALA A 85 -43.93 7.04 -55.06
CA ALA A 85 -43.12 8.20 -54.67
C ALA A 85 -41.97 7.83 -53.72
N LEU A 86 -42.25 6.99 -52.72
CA LEU A 86 -41.25 6.49 -51.77
C LEU A 86 -40.22 5.60 -52.47
N ARG A 87 -40.68 4.70 -53.36
CA ARG A 87 -39.78 3.81 -54.12
C ARG A 87 -38.92 4.58 -55.12
N LYS A 88 -39.45 5.61 -55.79
CA LYS A 88 -38.69 6.55 -56.63
C LYS A 88 -37.57 7.21 -55.83
N GLN A 89 -37.87 7.70 -54.63
CA GLN A 89 -36.87 8.33 -53.75
C GLN A 89 -35.81 7.34 -53.26
N GLN A 90 -36.19 6.10 -52.95
CA GLN A 90 -35.24 5.03 -52.59
C GLN A 90 -34.29 4.71 -53.75
N PHE A 91 -34.82 4.56 -54.96
CA PHE A 91 -33.99 4.37 -56.16
C PHE A 91 -33.06 5.57 -56.40
N PHE A 92 -33.57 6.80 -56.28
CA PHE A 92 -32.77 8.03 -56.37
C PHE A 92 -31.60 8.02 -55.38
N ASN A 93 -31.86 7.73 -54.11
CA ASN A 93 -30.84 7.71 -53.07
C ASN A 93 -29.79 6.61 -53.32
N GLN A 94 -30.20 5.43 -53.77
CA GLN A 94 -29.27 4.35 -54.13
C GLN A 94 -28.42 4.71 -55.34
N PHE A 95 -29.02 5.31 -56.37
CA PHE A 95 -28.33 5.78 -57.57
C PHE A 95 -27.28 6.85 -57.23
N LYS A 96 -27.72 7.86 -56.47
CA LYS A 96 -26.86 8.96 -56.02
C LYS A 96 -25.73 8.45 -55.14
N SER A 97 -26.02 7.61 -54.15
CA SER A 97 -25.00 7.02 -53.28
C SER A 97 -24.00 6.18 -54.06
N PHE A 98 -24.43 5.46 -55.11
CA PHE A 98 -23.53 4.64 -55.90
C PHE A 98 -22.56 5.51 -56.69
N TYR A 99 -22.99 6.56 -57.39
CA TYR A 99 -22.10 7.36 -58.25
C TYR A 99 -21.49 8.61 -57.58
N GLN A 100 -21.82 8.90 -56.33
CA GLN A 100 -21.11 9.92 -55.53
C GLN A 100 -19.84 9.39 -54.86
N ASN A 101 -19.71 8.06 -54.72
CA ASN A 101 -18.50 7.45 -54.18
C ASN A 101 -17.31 7.71 -55.11
N GLU A 102 -16.15 8.09 -54.56
CA GLU A 102 -14.95 8.43 -55.33
C GLU A 102 -14.39 7.25 -56.12
N ARG A 103 -14.82 6.04 -55.77
CA ARG A 103 -14.39 4.77 -56.35
C ARG A 103 -15.29 4.30 -57.48
N THR A 104 -16.40 4.98 -57.76
CA THR A 104 -17.34 4.63 -58.82
C THR A 104 -17.43 5.71 -59.85
N VAL A 105 -17.30 5.31 -61.12
CA VAL A 105 -17.35 6.24 -62.26
C VAL A 105 -18.25 5.69 -63.35
N LEU A 106 -18.79 6.61 -64.14
CA LEU A 106 -19.53 6.29 -65.36
C LEU A 106 -18.60 5.71 -66.41
N SER A 107 -19.15 4.89 -67.31
CA SER A 107 -18.44 4.25 -68.41
C SER A 107 -17.88 5.23 -69.44
N SER A 108 -18.36 6.48 -69.41
CA SER A 108 -17.90 7.63 -70.19
C SER A 108 -16.67 8.34 -69.60
N HIS A 109 -16.26 8.01 -68.37
CA HIS A 109 -15.15 8.68 -67.71
C HIS A 109 -13.82 8.44 -68.46
N PRO A 110 -12.94 9.45 -68.64
CA PRO A 110 -11.68 9.31 -69.38
C PRO A 110 -10.80 8.16 -68.90
N TYR A 111 -10.74 7.94 -67.58
CA TYR A 111 -9.96 6.84 -66.99
C TYR A 111 -10.51 5.45 -67.35
N VAL A 112 -11.83 5.33 -67.54
CA VAL A 112 -12.44 4.08 -68.00
C VAL A 112 -12.09 3.84 -69.47
N ALA A 113 -12.02 4.89 -70.29
CA ALA A 113 -11.59 4.77 -71.68
C ALA A 113 -10.12 4.29 -71.78
N ILE A 114 -9.21 4.90 -71.00
CA ILE A 114 -7.80 4.50 -70.94
C ILE A 114 -7.65 3.04 -70.47
N ALA A 115 -8.38 2.65 -69.43
CA ALA A 115 -8.37 1.29 -68.93
C ALA A 115 -8.94 0.29 -69.96
N ARG A 116 -10.01 0.67 -70.67
CA ARG A 116 -10.60 -0.18 -71.71
C ARG A 116 -9.67 -0.35 -72.90
N GLU A 117 -8.94 0.69 -73.29
CA GLU A 117 -7.91 0.61 -74.33
C GLU A 117 -6.79 -0.35 -73.93
N ALA A 118 -6.33 -0.28 -72.68
CA ALA A 118 -5.37 -1.25 -72.14
C ALA A 118 -5.91 -2.70 -72.17
N GLY A 119 -7.23 -2.86 -72.11
CA GLY A 119 -7.93 -4.14 -72.23
C GLY A 119 -7.75 -4.85 -73.57
N ALA A 120 -7.34 -4.14 -74.63
CA ALA A 120 -6.99 -4.75 -75.90
C ALA A 120 -5.75 -5.67 -75.78
N MET A 121 -4.90 -5.46 -74.78
CA MET A 121 -3.74 -6.31 -74.50
C MET A 121 -4.14 -7.56 -73.70
N SER A 122 -4.88 -7.35 -72.61
CA SER A 122 -5.48 -8.42 -71.81
C SER A 122 -6.51 -7.82 -70.85
N SER A 123 -7.48 -8.62 -70.41
CA SER A 123 -8.39 -8.22 -69.33
C SER A 123 -7.64 -7.79 -68.07
N MET A 124 -6.47 -8.38 -67.84
CA MET A 124 -5.62 -8.06 -66.69
C MET A 124 -4.94 -6.69 -66.80
N ALA A 125 -4.57 -6.29 -68.02
CA ALA A 125 -4.03 -4.97 -68.29
C ALA A 125 -5.09 -3.87 -68.15
N ALA A 126 -6.36 -4.11 -68.53
CA ALA A 126 -7.43 -3.15 -68.28
C ALA A 126 -7.61 -2.86 -66.79
N VAL A 127 -7.65 -3.91 -65.98
CA VAL A 127 -7.82 -3.79 -64.54
C VAL A 127 -6.58 -3.18 -63.87
N GLY A 128 -5.36 -3.51 -64.33
CA GLY A 128 -4.13 -2.88 -63.84
C GLY A 128 -4.05 -1.38 -64.16
N ALA A 129 -4.42 -0.99 -65.38
CA ALA A 129 -4.54 0.41 -65.78
C ALA A 129 -5.53 1.17 -64.88
N PHE A 130 -6.68 0.56 -64.66
CA PHE A 130 -7.70 1.12 -63.81
C PHE A 130 -7.25 1.22 -62.34
N ALA A 131 -6.64 0.17 -61.78
CA ALA A 131 -6.14 0.15 -60.40
C ALA A 131 -5.11 1.25 -60.14
N TYR A 132 -4.23 1.53 -61.11
CA TYR A 132 -3.30 2.65 -61.05
C TYR A 132 -4.01 4.01 -61.00
N LEU A 133 -4.94 4.25 -61.92
CA LEU A 133 -5.66 5.53 -62.04
C LEU A 133 -6.48 5.86 -60.78
N PHE A 134 -7.01 4.84 -60.11
CA PHE A 134 -7.79 4.98 -58.87
C PHE A 134 -6.98 4.67 -57.60
N SER A 135 -5.65 4.58 -57.69
CA SER A 135 -4.74 4.30 -56.55
C SER A 135 -5.18 3.12 -55.68
N THR A 136 -5.71 2.06 -56.31
CA THR A 136 -6.25 0.89 -55.63
C THR A 136 -5.20 -0.21 -55.56
N PRO A 137 -4.89 -0.75 -54.37
CA PRO A 137 -3.94 -1.84 -54.23
C PRO A 137 -4.40 -3.08 -55.00
N CYS A 138 -3.50 -3.67 -55.78
CA CYS A 138 -3.75 -4.91 -56.50
C CYS A 138 -2.51 -5.79 -56.49
N VAL A 139 -2.71 -7.09 -56.70
CA VAL A 139 -1.61 -8.04 -56.91
C VAL A 139 -0.90 -7.70 -58.22
N VAL A 140 0.42 -7.55 -58.13
CA VAL A 140 1.26 -7.18 -59.26
C VAL A 140 1.61 -8.43 -60.06
N ASN A 141 1.24 -8.45 -61.34
CA ASN A 141 1.71 -9.43 -62.31
C ASN A 141 2.12 -8.71 -63.61
N PHE A 142 2.72 -9.44 -64.56
CA PHE A 142 3.25 -8.83 -65.78
C PHE A 142 2.19 -8.06 -66.59
N ASP A 143 0.99 -8.62 -66.74
CA ASP A 143 -0.13 -7.97 -67.43
C ASP A 143 -0.64 -6.73 -66.70
N VAL A 144 -0.74 -6.79 -65.37
CA VAL A 144 -1.11 -5.66 -64.52
C VAL A 144 -0.12 -4.53 -64.71
N VAL A 145 1.19 -4.81 -64.65
CA VAL A 145 2.23 -3.80 -64.85
C VAL A 145 2.15 -3.18 -66.24
N ARG A 146 1.90 -3.98 -67.29
CA ARG A 146 1.66 -3.45 -68.64
C ARG A 146 0.46 -2.50 -68.68
N GLY A 147 -0.62 -2.84 -67.97
CA GLY A 147 -1.78 -1.98 -67.78
C GLY A 147 -1.46 -0.67 -67.05
N MET A 148 -0.77 -0.74 -65.90
CA MET A 148 -0.36 0.42 -65.12
C MET A 148 0.53 1.36 -65.96
N LEU A 149 1.49 0.79 -66.69
CA LEU A 149 2.37 1.54 -67.57
C LEU A 149 1.58 2.22 -68.70
N HIS A 150 0.63 1.52 -69.32
CA HIS A 150 -0.26 2.11 -70.33
C HIS A 150 -1.06 3.28 -69.76
N ALA A 151 -1.61 3.16 -68.54
CA ALA A 151 -2.31 4.24 -67.88
C ALA A 151 -1.42 5.45 -67.59
N LYS A 152 -0.20 5.22 -67.11
CA LYS A 152 0.77 6.28 -66.84
C LYS A 152 1.19 6.99 -68.13
N LEU A 153 1.51 6.25 -69.19
CA LEU A 153 1.84 6.82 -70.50
C LEU A 153 0.69 7.65 -71.07
N ALA A 154 -0.56 7.18 -70.93
CA ALA A 154 -1.74 7.92 -71.35
C ALA A 154 -1.95 9.21 -70.53
N GLN A 155 -1.69 9.19 -69.21
CA GLN A 155 -1.71 10.41 -68.37
C GLN A 155 -0.66 11.44 -68.80
N ASP A 156 0.53 10.96 -69.19
CA ASP A 156 1.63 11.81 -69.63
C ASP A 156 1.49 12.25 -71.11
N GLY A 157 0.39 11.87 -71.79
CA GLY A 157 0.11 12.23 -73.19
C GLY A 157 0.99 11.50 -74.21
N ILE A 158 1.67 10.42 -73.81
CA ILE A 158 2.63 9.69 -74.64
C ILE A 158 1.91 8.57 -75.39
N SER A 159 2.00 8.59 -76.73
CA SER A 159 1.41 7.53 -77.56
C SER A 159 2.16 6.20 -77.39
N PRO A 160 1.45 5.09 -77.07
CA PRO A 160 2.04 3.75 -76.94
C PRO A 160 2.72 3.24 -78.22
N LYS A 161 2.47 3.89 -79.37
CA LYS A 161 2.94 3.46 -80.70
C LYS A 161 4.39 3.88 -81.01
N SER A 162 5.04 4.61 -80.12
CA SER A 162 6.41 5.13 -80.31
C SER A 162 7.40 4.49 -79.35
N ALA A 163 8.20 3.54 -79.85
CA ALA A 163 9.13 2.74 -79.03
C ALA A 163 10.14 3.60 -78.24
N ASN A 164 10.61 4.70 -78.83
CA ASN A 164 11.61 5.58 -78.19
C ASN A 164 11.04 6.35 -76.99
N LEU A 165 9.81 6.87 -77.08
CA LEU A 165 9.18 7.61 -75.98
C LEU A 165 8.81 6.70 -74.81
N VAL A 166 8.41 5.46 -75.10
CA VAL A 166 8.14 4.45 -74.06
C VAL A 166 9.44 4.07 -73.34
N SER A 167 10.54 3.86 -74.07
CA SER A 167 11.85 3.54 -73.47
C SER A 167 12.35 4.66 -72.56
N GLU A 168 12.22 5.91 -72.99
CA GLU A 168 12.58 7.09 -72.19
C GLU A 168 11.73 7.22 -70.92
N ALA A 169 10.41 6.98 -71.02
CA ALA A 169 9.51 6.98 -69.88
C ALA A 169 9.84 5.85 -68.89
N VAL A 170 10.15 4.64 -69.37
CA VAL A 170 10.55 3.51 -68.53
C VAL A 170 11.87 3.79 -67.81
N ASN A 171 12.87 4.33 -68.51
CA ASN A 171 14.16 4.66 -67.89
C ASN A 171 14.01 5.74 -66.81
N ARG A 172 13.14 6.72 -67.04
CA ARG A 172 12.80 7.75 -66.04
C ARG A 172 12.15 7.14 -64.80
N LEU A 173 11.14 6.29 -65.00
CA LEU A 173 10.45 5.59 -63.90
C LEU A 173 11.41 4.71 -63.09
N ASN A 174 12.32 4.00 -63.74
CA ASN A 174 13.34 3.22 -63.04
C ASN A 174 14.26 4.10 -62.20
N GLY A 175 14.73 5.24 -62.75
CA GLY A 175 15.56 6.18 -62.00
C GLY A 175 14.84 6.80 -60.80
N GLU A 176 13.57 7.17 -60.96
CA GLU A 176 12.73 7.68 -59.86
C GLU A 176 12.47 6.61 -58.79
N ALA A 177 12.19 5.37 -59.19
CA ALA A 177 11.99 4.24 -58.28
C ALA A 177 13.26 3.92 -57.49
N ASP A 178 14.42 3.88 -58.14
CA ASP A 178 15.71 3.66 -57.48
C ASP A 178 16.03 4.76 -56.47
N ALA A 179 15.77 6.02 -56.82
CA ALA A 179 15.95 7.14 -55.90
C ALA A 179 15.03 7.04 -54.68
N GLU A 180 13.77 6.65 -54.88
CA GLU A 180 12.80 6.47 -53.80
C GLU A 180 13.17 5.29 -52.89
N LEU A 181 13.60 4.17 -53.46
CA LEU A 181 14.05 3.00 -52.69
C LEU A 181 15.23 3.34 -51.80
N ARG A 182 16.23 4.08 -52.32
CA ARG A 182 17.38 4.55 -51.52
C ARG A 182 16.95 5.47 -50.38
N ARG A 183 16.08 6.45 -50.65
CA ARG A 183 15.56 7.35 -49.61
C ARG A 183 14.85 6.58 -48.50
N ARG A 184 14.05 5.58 -48.86
CA ARG A 184 13.37 4.71 -47.90
C ARG A 184 14.35 3.86 -47.10
N GLU A 185 15.36 3.29 -47.74
CA GLU A 185 16.38 2.49 -47.06
C GLU A 185 17.17 3.34 -46.03
N GLU A 186 17.56 4.55 -46.42
CA GLU A 186 18.23 5.50 -45.52
C GLU A 186 17.33 5.90 -44.34
N GLY A 187 16.05 6.19 -44.61
CA GLY A 187 15.05 6.47 -43.57
C GLY A 187 14.88 5.30 -42.60
N TRP A 188 14.81 4.07 -43.11
CA TRP A 188 14.73 2.86 -42.28
C TRP A 188 15.97 2.67 -41.40
N LYS A 189 17.18 2.91 -41.93
CA LYS A 189 18.42 2.86 -41.14
C LYS A 189 18.41 3.87 -40.00
N GLN A 190 17.95 5.09 -40.25
CA GLN A 190 17.85 6.14 -39.23
C GLN A 190 16.85 5.77 -38.14
N VAL A 191 15.65 5.30 -38.53
CA VAL A 191 14.62 4.88 -37.57
C VAL A 191 15.09 3.70 -36.73
N SER A 192 15.74 2.70 -37.33
CA SER A 192 16.31 1.56 -36.61
C SER A 192 17.38 2.00 -35.61
N ALA A 193 18.32 2.85 -36.03
CA ALA A 193 19.38 3.33 -35.15
C ALA A 193 18.83 4.17 -33.98
N GLN A 194 17.77 4.96 -34.22
CA GLN A 194 17.10 5.70 -33.15
C GLN A 194 16.36 4.77 -32.19
N ALA A 195 15.68 3.74 -32.71
CA ALA A 195 15.03 2.73 -31.88
C ALA A 195 16.03 1.97 -31.00
N ASP A 196 17.18 1.58 -31.56
CA ASP A 196 18.24 0.89 -30.81
C ASP A 196 18.81 1.77 -29.68
N ARG A 197 19.01 3.07 -29.93
CA ARG A 197 19.45 4.02 -28.91
C ARG A 197 18.43 4.18 -27.79
N LEU A 198 17.16 4.39 -28.13
CA LEU A 198 16.09 4.53 -27.13
C LEU A 198 15.91 3.27 -26.28
N LEU A 199 16.07 2.08 -26.89
CA LEU A 199 16.03 0.81 -26.16
C LEU A 199 17.22 0.66 -25.20
N ALA A 200 18.43 1.04 -25.64
CA ALA A 200 19.62 1.03 -24.80
C ALA A 200 19.50 2.02 -23.62
N GLU A 201 19.13 3.27 -23.91
CA GLU A 201 18.92 4.30 -22.88
C GLU A 201 17.82 3.91 -21.89
N GLY A 202 16.71 3.35 -22.39
CA GLY A 202 15.63 2.85 -21.54
C GLY A 202 16.07 1.70 -20.64
N ARG A 203 16.90 0.78 -21.14
CA ARG A 203 17.46 -0.33 -20.36
C ARG A 203 18.40 0.17 -19.28
N ASP A 204 19.31 1.09 -19.61
CA ASP A 204 20.27 1.65 -18.66
C ASP A 204 19.57 2.47 -17.58
N ALA A 205 18.57 3.28 -17.96
CA ALA A 205 17.77 4.04 -17.01
C ALA A 205 16.95 3.13 -16.08
N ALA A 206 16.37 2.05 -16.63
CA ALA A 206 15.65 1.05 -15.83
C ALA A 206 16.59 0.34 -14.85
N GLN A 207 17.78 -0.07 -15.29
CA GLN A 207 18.77 -0.72 -14.43
C GLN A 207 19.26 0.23 -13.32
N ALA A 208 19.57 1.48 -13.65
CA ALA A 208 19.96 2.48 -12.65
C ALA A 208 18.87 2.70 -11.60
N LYS A 209 17.58 2.68 -12.00
CA LYS A 209 16.46 2.75 -11.05
C LYS A 209 16.34 1.51 -10.18
N VAL A 210 16.53 0.31 -10.74
CA VAL A 210 16.55 -0.94 -9.97
C VAL A 210 17.69 -0.94 -8.95
N ASP A 211 18.88 -0.50 -9.34
CA ASP A 211 20.05 -0.42 -8.47
C ASP A 211 19.86 0.62 -7.35
N GLN A 212 19.26 1.77 -7.69
CA GLN A 212 18.91 2.79 -6.70
C GLN A 212 17.89 2.25 -5.67
N ILE A 213 16.81 1.62 -6.13
CA ILE A 213 15.76 1.08 -5.27
C ILE A 213 16.32 -0.04 -4.38
N SER A 214 17.11 -0.96 -4.95
CA SER A 214 17.71 -2.06 -4.19
C SER A 214 18.67 -1.55 -3.11
N THR A 215 19.49 -0.54 -3.42
CA THR A 215 20.38 0.10 -2.45
C THR A 215 19.59 0.79 -1.34
N GLN A 216 18.56 1.57 -1.69
CA GLN A 216 17.69 2.24 -0.71
C GLN A 216 16.96 1.24 0.19
N ALA A 217 16.43 0.16 -0.38
CA ALA A 217 15.77 -0.91 0.36
C ALA A 217 16.74 -1.59 1.34
N LYS A 218 17.97 -1.89 0.90
CA LYS A 218 18.99 -2.48 1.76
C LYS A 218 19.34 -1.57 2.93
N THR A 219 19.62 -0.29 2.67
CA THR A 219 19.92 0.68 3.74
C THR A 219 18.74 0.86 4.70
N PHE A 220 17.51 0.89 4.18
CA PHE A 220 16.31 0.98 5.02
C PHE A 220 16.15 -0.24 5.92
N LEU A 221 16.33 -1.46 5.39
CA LEU A 221 16.28 -2.68 6.18
C LEU A 221 17.38 -2.76 7.24
N GLU A 222 18.60 -2.33 6.90
CA GLU A 222 19.72 -2.25 7.86
C GLU A 222 19.40 -1.26 9.00
N ASN A 223 18.86 -0.09 8.67
CA ASN A 223 18.44 0.90 9.66
C ASN A 223 17.29 0.39 10.54
N LEU A 224 16.24 -0.19 9.95
CA LEU A 224 15.13 -0.78 10.69
C LEU A 224 15.59 -1.89 11.64
N ASN A 225 16.50 -2.75 11.18
CA ASN A 225 17.03 -3.81 12.04
C ASN A 225 17.85 -3.23 13.19
N ARG A 226 18.66 -2.19 12.93
CA ARG A 226 19.43 -1.50 13.97
C ARG A 226 18.54 -0.81 14.99
N GLU A 227 17.54 -0.05 14.53
CA GLU A 227 16.57 0.64 15.38
C GLU A 227 15.71 -0.34 16.16
N GLY A 228 15.20 -1.39 15.50
CA GLY A 228 14.42 -2.44 16.13
C GLY A 228 15.19 -3.15 17.25
N ASN A 229 16.45 -3.52 17.01
CA ASN A 229 17.30 -4.13 18.03
C ASN A 229 17.61 -3.15 19.19
N ALA A 230 17.82 -1.87 18.90
CA ALA A 230 18.03 -0.85 19.92
C ALA A 230 16.77 -0.66 20.80
N VAL A 231 15.57 -0.62 20.20
CA VAL A 231 14.31 -0.53 20.92
C VAL A 231 14.07 -1.76 21.79
N ILE A 232 14.24 -2.97 21.24
CA ILE A 232 14.10 -4.22 22.00
C ILE A 232 15.04 -4.23 23.20
N SER A 233 16.32 -3.89 22.99
CA SER A 233 17.30 -3.80 24.06
C SER A 233 16.91 -2.76 25.12
N SER A 234 16.41 -1.60 24.72
CA SER A 234 15.96 -0.56 25.64
C SER A 234 14.73 -0.98 26.47
N ILE A 235 13.79 -1.72 25.87
CA ILE A 235 12.60 -2.23 26.55
C ILE A 235 13.02 -3.29 27.57
N GLN A 236 13.88 -4.23 27.18
CA GLN A 236 14.40 -5.26 28.08
C GLN A 236 15.17 -4.64 29.25
N ALA A 237 16.01 -3.64 28.99
CA ALA A 237 16.74 -2.91 30.03
C ALA A 237 15.78 -2.17 30.98
N THR A 238 14.75 -1.52 30.43
CA THR A 238 13.74 -0.80 31.23
C THR A 238 12.88 -1.76 32.05
N GLU A 239 12.48 -2.90 31.48
CA GLU A 239 11.73 -3.95 32.17
C GLU A 239 12.55 -4.57 33.31
N ALA A 240 13.83 -4.84 33.08
CA ALA A 240 14.75 -5.32 34.11
C ALA A 240 14.93 -4.29 35.24
N ALA A 241 15.12 -3.01 34.89
CA ALA A 241 15.21 -1.93 35.87
C ALA A 241 13.92 -1.78 36.69
N TYR A 242 12.75 -1.86 36.05
CA TYR A 242 11.46 -1.78 36.72
C TYR A 242 11.22 -2.98 37.65
N LYS A 243 11.49 -4.21 37.19
CA LYS A 243 11.39 -5.43 38.02
C LYS A 243 12.35 -5.38 39.20
N ALA A 244 13.56 -4.89 39.00
CA ALA A 244 14.51 -4.64 40.08
C ALA A 244 13.91 -3.62 41.07
N GLN A 245 13.47 -2.45 40.62
CA GLN A 245 12.86 -1.44 41.49
C GLN A 245 11.67 -1.98 42.30
N MET A 246 10.76 -2.74 41.68
CA MET A 246 9.60 -3.34 42.35
C MET A 246 9.97 -4.40 43.39
N ALA A 247 10.96 -5.26 43.09
CA ALA A 247 11.46 -6.24 44.06
C ALA A 247 12.11 -5.57 45.28
N LEU A 248 12.59 -4.33 45.14
CA LEU A 248 13.32 -3.59 46.16
C LEU A 248 12.43 -2.67 47.01
N GLN A 249 11.29 -2.23 46.46
CA GLN A 249 10.35 -1.35 47.18
C GLN A 249 9.56 -2.11 48.25
N ALA A 250 9.12 -3.35 47.97
CA ALA A 250 8.29 -4.11 48.90
C ALA A 250 8.95 -4.37 50.28
N PRO A 251 10.25 -4.74 50.39
CA PRO A 251 10.90 -4.89 51.68
C PRO A 251 11.11 -3.57 52.43
N VAL A 252 11.42 -2.47 51.72
CA VAL A 252 11.59 -1.14 52.32
C VAL A 252 10.26 -0.66 52.90
N ASP A 253 9.17 -0.82 52.16
CA ASP A 253 7.83 -0.43 52.61
C ASP A 253 7.37 -1.23 53.84
N TYR A 254 7.65 -2.54 53.87
CA TYR A 254 7.37 -3.39 55.02
C TYR A 254 8.10 -2.92 56.29
N TRP A 255 9.42 -2.76 56.23
CA TRP A 255 10.21 -2.36 57.41
C TRP A 255 9.94 -0.91 57.81
N THR A 256 9.65 -0.02 56.86
CA THR A 256 9.24 1.36 57.15
C THR A 256 7.91 1.39 57.90
N THR A 257 6.94 0.59 57.47
CA THR A 257 5.65 0.44 58.17
C THR A 257 5.87 -0.12 59.57
N LYS A 258 6.71 -1.15 59.72
CA LYS A 258 7.01 -1.76 61.01
C LYS A 258 7.77 -0.82 61.97
N ALA A 259 8.72 -0.04 61.46
CA ALA A 259 9.41 1.00 62.22
C ALA A 259 8.43 2.07 62.72
N SER A 260 7.46 2.47 61.89
CA SER A 260 6.42 3.43 62.30
C SER A 260 5.55 2.89 63.44
N ALA A 261 5.21 1.60 63.41
CA ALA A 261 4.46 0.92 64.47
C ALA A 261 5.27 0.89 65.78
N HIS A 262 6.53 0.44 65.75
CA HIS A 262 7.41 0.42 66.92
C HIS A 262 7.69 1.82 67.48
N ARG A 263 7.77 2.85 66.63
CA ARG A 263 7.87 4.25 67.07
C ARG A 263 6.64 4.67 67.87
N SER A 264 5.45 4.27 67.42
CA SER A 264 4.21 4.54 68.16
C SER A 264 4.18 3.82 69.51
N ASP A 265 4.66 2.57 69.57
CA ASP A 265 4.70 1.77 70.80
C ASP A 265 5.74 2.29 71.79
N LEU A 266 6.89 2.76 71.30
CA LEU A 266 7.89 3.46 72.10
C LEU A 266 7.32 4.74 72.75
N VAL A 267 6.52 5.53 72.01
CA VAL A 267 5.87 6.70 72.58
C VAL A 267 4.90 6.29 73.70
N LYS A 268 4.13 5.22 73.51
CA LYS A 268 3.22 4.68 74.53
C LYS A 268 3.98 4.13 75.75
N SER A 269 5.05 3.36 75.57
CA SER A 269 5.83 2.79 76.68
C SER A 269 6.61 3.86 77.45
N ARG A 270 7.16 4.86 76.75
CA ARG A 270 7.73 6.06 77.39
C ARG A 270 6.70 6.81 78.22
N GLY A 271 5.50 7.01 77.68
CA GLY A 271 4.39 7.65 78.40
C GLY A 271 4.01 6.89 79.67
N ARG A 272 3.84 5.56 79.57
CA ARG A 272 3.56 4.68 80.72
C ARG A 272 4.66 4.75 81.77
N LEU A 273 5.93 4.73 81.37
CA LEU A 273 7.08 4.82 82.28
C LEU A 273 7.11 6.17 83.01
N LEU A 274 6.93 7.28 82.28
CA LEU A 274 6.91 8.63 82.87
C LEU A 274 5.73 8.82 83.82
N TRP A 275 4.54 8.33 83.45
CA TRP A 275 3.35 8.41 84.29
C TRP A 275 3.49 7.55 85.56
N PHE A 276 4.03 6.33 85.44
CA PHE A 276 4.35 5.48 86.58
C PHE A 276 5.41 6.12 87.49
N ALA A 277 6.46 6.72 86.92
CA ALA A 277 7.49 7.40 87.72
C ALA A 277 6.90 8.59 88.49
N ALA A 278 6.07 9.41 87.83
CA ALA A 278 5.45 10.59 88.45
C ALA A 278 4.42 10.21 89.53
N LEU A 279 3.44 9.37 89.21
CA LEU A 279 2.38 9.00 90.14
C LEU A 279 2.81 7.93 91.14
N GLY A 280 3.55 6.91 90.71
CA GLY A 280 4.06 5.87 91.57
C GLY A 280 5.08 6.40 92.57
N GLY A 281 5.97 7.31 92.14
CA GLY A 281 6.93 7.99 93.03
C GLY A 281 6.23 8.88 94.05
N THR A 282 5.32 9.75 93.60
CA THR A 282 4.55 10.62 94.49
C THR A 282 3.67 9.82 95.46
N GLY A 283 3.00 8.78 94.96
CA GLY A 283 2.18 7.87 95.75
C GLY A 283 2.98 7.08 96.78
N LEU A 284 4.19 6.63 96.44
CA LEU A 284 5.10 5.98 97.39
C LEU A 284 5.49 6.92 98.52
N ILE A 285 5.89 8.16 98.21
CA ILE A 285 6.25 9.15 99.23
C ILE A 285 5.06 9.41 100.16
N ALA A 286 3.87 9.63 99.61
CA ALA A 286 2.65 9.84 100.40
C ALA A 286 2.31 8.61 101.27
N ALA A 287 2.45 7.39 100.73
CA ALA A 287 2.21 6.15 101.45
C ALA A 287 3.22 5.95 102.59
N LEU A 288 4.50 6.27 102.40
CA LEU A 288 5.53 6.18 103.44
C LEU A 288 5.31 7.20 104.55
N ILE A 289 4.92 8.45 104.22
CA ILE A 289 4.52 9.46 105.20
C ILE A 289 3.29 8.99 105.99
N GLY A 290 2.28 8.45 105.31
CA GLY A 290 1.09 7.90 105.95
C GLY A 290 1.38 6.71 106.86
N LEU A 291 2.21 5.76 106.43
CA LEU A 291 2.67 4.63 107.24
C LEU A 291 3.46 5.10 108.47
N SER A 292 4.29 6.14 108.32
CA SER A 292 5.02 6.75 109.43
C SER A 292 4.07 7.38 110.44
N GLY A 293 3.07 8.15 109.98
CA GLY A 293 2.04 8.72 110.84
C GLY A 293 1.23 7.65 111.58
N LEU A 294 0.79 6.59 110.89
CA LEU A 294 0.09 5.46 111.51
C LEU A 294 0.96 4.75 112.54
N ALA A 295 2.24 4.51 112.23
CA ALA A 295 3.17 3.90 113.17
C ALA A 295 3.28 4.71 114.46
N THR A 296 3.37 6.05 114.37
CA THR A 296 3.42 6.92 115.56
C THR A 296 2.13 6.89 116.39
N MET A 297 0.96 6.78 115.77
CA MET A 297 -0.32 6.66 116.48
C MET A 297 -0.44 5.32 117.22
N PHE A 298 -0.13 4.20 116.55
CA PHE A 298 -0.22 2.87 117.15
C PHE A 298 0.87 2.60 118.21
N ALA A 299 2.03 3.25 118.10
CA ALA A 299 3.11 3.14 119.07
C ALA A 299 2.77 3.76 120.44
N GLN A 300 1.79 4.67 120.53
CA GLN A 300 1.35 5.25 121.82
C GLN A 300 0.55 4.27 122.69
N GLY A 301 0.07 3.14 122.13
CA GLY A 301 -0.79 2.17 122.83
C GLY A 301 -0.18 0.78 123.07
N GLN A 302 1.06 0.50 122.63
CA GLN A 302 1.76 -0.79 122.73
C GLN A 302 3.29 -0.59 122.81
N ASP A 303 4.08 -1.67 122.83
CA ASP A 303 5.55 -1.59 122.69
C ASP A 303 5.94 -0.94 121.36
N GLY A 304 6.37 0.33 121.44
CA GLY A 304 6.63 1.18 120.28
C GLY A 304 7.66 0.60 119.32
N THR A 305 8.68 -0.11 119.83
CA THR A 305 9.75 -0.68 119.00
C THR A 305 9.20 -1.74 118.04
N ALA A 306 8.33 -2.63 118.53
CA ALA A 306 7.73 -3.68 117.72
C ALA A 306 6.78 -3.11 116.64
N VAL A 307 6.09 -2.02 116.93
CA VAL A 307 5.20 -1.34 115.98
C VAL A 307 5.99 -0.70 114.85
N TYR A 308 7.04 0.08 115.14
CA TYR A 308 7.87 0.71 114.10
C TYR A 308 8.51 -0.32 113.17
N VAL A 309 8.99 -1.45 113.69
CA VAL A 309 9.60 -2.52 112.87
C VAL A 309 8.58 -3.12 111.89
N LYS A 310 7.33 -3.37 112.32
CA LYS A 310 6.28 -3.92 111.45
C LYS A 310 5.92 -2.95 110.30
N PHE A 311 5.74 -1.67 110.61
CA PHE A 311 5.42 -0.66 109.59
C PHE A 311 6.60 -0.37 108.65
N ALA A 312 7.84 -0.41 109.16
CA ALA A 312 9.05 -0.34 108.32
C ALA A 312 9.14 -1.53 107.36
N ALA A 313 8.85 -2.75 107.83
CA ALA A 313 8.81 -3.94 106.97
C ALA A 313 7.77 -3.81 105.84
N ILE A 314 6.58 -3.28 106.13
CA ILE A 314 5.55 -2.98 105.12
C ILE A 314 6.06 -1.96 104.10
N GLY A 315 6.71 -0.88 104.56
CA GLY A 315 7.31 0.14 103.68
C GLY A 315 8.39 -0.42 102.76
N ILE A 316 9.24 -1.33 103.25
CA ILE A 316 10.27 -2.01 102.46
C ILE A 316 9.64 -2.90 101.39
N ILE A 317 8.60 -3.68 101.73
CA ILE A 317 7.89 -4.53 100.77
C ILE A 317 7.24 -3.69 99.67
N LEU A 318 6.55 -2.61 100.02
CA LEU A 318 5.92 -1.69 99.05
C LEU A 318 6.93 -1.07 98.09
N THR A 319 8.06 -0.60 98.63
CA THR A 319 9.15 -0.02 97.83
C THR A 319 9.73 -1.07 96.88
N THR A 320 9.92 -2.30 97.36
CA THR A 320 10.46 -3.41 96.56
C THR A 320 9.54 -3.77 95.40
N ILE A 321 8.23 -3.84 95.62
CA ILE A 321 7.24 -4.13 94.57
C ILE A 321 7.24 -3.02 93.51
N LEU A 322 7.20 -1.75 93.92
CA LEU A 322 7.22 -0.62 92.98
C LEU A 322 8.52 -0.56 92.18
N PHE A 323 9.66 -0.85 92.80
CA PHE A 323 10.93 -0.96 92.10
C PHE A 323 10.89 -2.07 91.04
N TRP A 324 10.31 -3.23 91.37
CA TRP A 324 10.14 -4.33 90.43
C TRP A 324 9.25 -3.96 89.24
N ILE A 325 8.13 -3.28 89.47
CA ILE A 325 7.24 -2.78 88.41
C ILE A 325 7.99 -1.78 87.52
N GLY A 326 8.71 -0.82 88.12
CA GLY A 326 9.53 0.14 87.38
C GLY A 326 10.59 -0.55 86.50
N ARG A 327 11.23 -1.60 87.01
CA ARG A 327 12.19 -2.42 86.26
C ARG A 327 11.55 -3.10 85.05
N VAL A 328 10.34 -3.64 85.18
CA VAL A 328 9.62 -4.25 84.06
C VAL A 328 9.26 -3.21 83.00
N LEU A 329 8.74 -2.05 83.41
CA LEU A 329 8.39 -0.96 82.49
C LEU A 329 9.62 -0.43 81.74
N LEU A 330 10.76 -0.31 82.43
CA LEU A 330 12.03 0.08 81.80
C LEU A 330 12.47 -0.96 80.77
N ARG A 331 12.36 -2.26 81.06
CA ARG A 331 12.68 -3.32 80.10
C ARG A 331 11.78 -3.27 78.86
N ILE A 332 10.48 -3.02 79.02
CA ILE A 332 9.54 -2.86 77.89
C ILE A 332 9.95 -1.67 77.03
N TYR A 333 10.23 -0.52 77.64
CA TYR A 333 10.71 0.67 76.92
C TYR A 333 12.01 0.42 76.14
N LEU A 334 12.99 -0.25 76.77
CA LEU A 334 14.25 -0.59 76.12
C LEU A 334 14.04 -1.58 74.97
N SER A 335 13.09 -2.52 75.10
CA SER A 335 12.73 -3.46 74.04
C SER A 335 12.11 -2.75 72.84
N ASP A 336 11.12 -1.88 73.06
CA ASP A 336 10.49 -1.09 71.98
C ASP A 336 11.53 -0.20 71.27
N ARG A 337 12.49 0.35 72.03
CA ARG A 337 13.59 1.15 71.48
C ARG A 337 14.51 0.32 70.60
N HIS A 338 14.87 -0.88 71.05
CA HIS A 338 15.72 -1.79 70.30
C HIS A 338 15.05 -2.24 68.99
N LEU A 339 13.76 -2.61 69.05
CA LEU A 339 12.99 -3.02 67.86
C LEU A 339 12.86 -1.89 66.82
N LEU A 340 12.71 -0.64 67.27
CA LEU A 340 12.73 0.51 66.38
C LEU A 340 14.10 0.68 65.72
N THR A 341 15.19 0.66 66.50
CA THR A 341 16.55 0.79 65.96
C THR A 341 16.88 -0.34 64.98
N ASP A 342 16.54 -1.59 65.30
CA ASP A 342 16.72 -2.74 64.40
C ASP A 342 15.96 -2.56 63.08
N ALA A 343 14.73 -2.06 63.11
CA ALA A 343 13.97 -1.77 61.90
C ALA A 343 14.61 -0.62 61.08
N GLU A 344 15.08 0.44 61.72
CA GLU A 344 15.77 1.56 61.07
C GLU A 344 17.11 1.13 60.45
N GLU A 345 17.88 0.30 61.14
CA GLU A 345 19.14 -0.28 60.64
C GLU A 345 18.90 -1.20 59.44
N ARG A 346 17.84 -2.03 59.46
CA ARG A 346 17.45 -2.86 58.30
C ARG A 346 17.05 -2.02 57.10
N ILE A 347 16.30 -0.93 57.30
CA ILE A 347 15.97 0.00 56.22
C ILE A 347 17.24 0.60 55.62
N ALA A 348 18.20 1.01 56.46
CA ALA A 348 19.48 1.55 56.00
C ALA A 348 20.32 0.50 55.25
N MET A 349 20.41 -0.73 55.76
CA MET A 349 21.10 -1.84 55.08
C MET A 349 20.47 -2.18 53.74
N ILE A 350 19.14 -2.30 53.68
CA ILE A 350 18.42 -2.55 52.42
C ILE A 350 18.73 -1.42 51.44
N LYS A 351 18.55 -0.14 51.82
CA LYS A 351 18.82 1.02 50.96
C LYS A 351 20.27 1.10 50.47
N THR A 352 21.24 0.80 51.33
CA THR A 352 22.66 0.75 50.96
C THR A 352 22.94 -0.39 49.98
N TYR A 353 22.37 -1.57 50.22
CA TYR A 353 22.41 -2.68 49.26
C TYR A 353 21.77 -2.28 47.92
N LEU A 354 20.65 -1.54 47.94
CA LEU A 354 20.01 -1.04 46.72
C LEU A 354 20.96 -0.14 45.94
N ALA A 355 21.61 0.81 46.61
CA ALA A 355 22.54 1.74 45.99
C ALA A 355 23.74 1.01 45.34
N LEU A 356 24.32 0.03 46.05
CA LEU A 356 25.45 -0.76 45.53
C LEU A 356 25.05 -1.69 44.38
N SER A 357 23.88 -2.32 44.47
CA SER A 357 23.37 -3.23 43.43
C SER A 357 23.03 -2.50 42.13
N ASN A 358 22.46 -1.30 42.23
CA ASN A 358 22.14 -0.46 41.07
C ASN A 358 23.40 0.06 40.34
N GLU A 359 24.54 0.17 41.03
CA GLU A 359 25.83 0.52 40.44
C GLU A 359 26.58 -0.69 39.85
N GLY A 360 25.98 -1.90 39.88
CA GLY A 360 26.60 -3.13 39.37
C GLY A 360 27.78 -3.63 40.20
N LYS A 361 27.90 -3.20 41.46
CA LYS A 361 29.07 -3.44 42.33
C LYS A 361 28.89 -4.59 43.32
N VAL A 362 27.85 -5.41 43.19
CA VAL A 362 27.55 -6.47 44.17
C VAL A 362 27.76 -7.84 43.54
N ASP A 363 28.79 -8.54 44.02
CA ASP A 363 29.08 -9.93 43.63
C ASP A 363 28.00 -10.89 44.22
N PRO A 364 27.59 -11.97 43.53
CA PRO A 364 26.59 -12.91 44.04
C PRO A 364 26.96 -13.54 45.39
N ALA A 365 28.27 -13.67 45.70
CA ALA A 365 28.73 -14.13 47.00
C ALA A 365 28.40 -13.12 48.12
N GLU A 366 28.55 -11.82 47.87
CA GLU A 366 28.27 -10.73 48.82
C GLU A 366 26.77 -10.52 49.06
N ARG A 367 25.94 -10.91 48.09
CA ARG A 367 24.47 -10.88 48.23
C ARG A 367 23.97 -11.72 49.40
N SER A 368 24.56 -12.90 49.61
CA SER A 368 24.18 -13.77 50.72
C SER A 368 24.55 -13.19 52.09
N LEU A 369 25.66 -12.45 52.16
CA LEU A 369 26.16 -11.80 53.38
C LEU A 369 25.24 -10.66 53.84
N VAL A 370 24.67 -9.90 52.91
CA VAL A 370 23.79 -8.76 53.21
C VAL A 370 22.34 -9.19 53.47
N LEU A 371 21.85 -10.24 52.79
CA LEU A 371 20.48 -10.71 52.96
C LEU A 371 20.26 -11.46 54.29
N ALA A 372 21.27 -12.17 54.81
CA ALA A 372 21.13 -12.93 56.06
C ALA A 372 20.76 -12.06 57.28
N PRO A 373 21.40 -10.90 57.54
CA PRO A 373 20.98 -9.97 58.59
C PRO A 373 19.57 -9.41 58.40
N ILE A 374 19.13 -9.16 57.15
CA ILE A 374 17.83 -8.56 56.82
C ILE A 374 16.66 -9.51 57.15
N PHE A 375 16.86 -10.82 57.00
CA PHE A 375 15.82 -11.85 57.21
C PHE A 375 15.85 -12.52 58.59
N ARG A 376 16.79 -12.17 59.48
CA ARG A 376 16.85 -12.72 60.85
C ARG A 376 15.66 -12.23 61.69
N SER A 377 15.11 -13.07 62.58
CA SER A 377 14.15 -12.61 63.60
C SER A 377 14.79 -11.52 64.49
N ALA A 378 14.02 -10.49 64.84
CA ALA A 378 14.51 -9.45 65.75
C ALA A 378 14.59 -10.04 67.16
N ALA A 379 15.76 -9.98 67.79
CA ALA A 379 15.90 -10.34 69.19
C ALA A 379 15.28 -9.22 70.03
N ASP A 380 14.15 -9.48 70.67
CA ASP A 380 13.61 -8.57 71.68
C ASP A 380 14.30 -8.86 73.03
N GLY A 381 14.42 -7.85 73.89
CA GLY A 381 15.09 -8.01 75.19
C GLY A 381 14.33 -8.87 76.20
N ILE A 382 13.22 -9.50 75.80
CA ILE A 382 12.24 -10.22 76.62
C ILE A 382 12.17 -11.72 76.24
N VAL A 383 12.48 -12.08 74.99
CA VAL A 383 12.50 -13.42 74.42
C VAL A 383 13.92 -13.75 74.01
N LYS A 384 14.57 -14.62 74.78
CA LYS A 384 15.86 -15.18 74.46
C LYS A 384 15.62 -16.37 73.51
N GLU A 385 16.01 -16.26 72.23
CA GLU A 385 15.99 -17.41 71.33
C GLU A 385 17.31 -18.20 71.47
N ASP A 386 17.24 -19.33 72.16
CA ASP A 386 18.03 -20.52 71.85
C ASP A 386 17.18 -21.35 70.86
N GLY A 387 17.42 -21.23 69.55
CA GLY A 387 16.72 -21.99 68.50
C GLY A 387 17.47 -21.89 67.16
N PRO A 388 17.62 -22.98 66.37
CA PRO A 388 18.74 -23.15 65.45
C PRO A 388 18.71 -22.22 64.22
N ASP A 389 19.83 -21.51 64.07
CA ASP A 389 20.14 -20.51 63.07
C ASP A 389 20.28 -21.05 61.62
N ALA A 390 20.09 -20.13 60.68
CA ALA A 390 20.72 -20.08 59.35
C ALA A 390 20.25 -20.98 58.19
N THR A 391 19.50 -22.07 58.39
CA THR A 391 19.22 -23.01 57.28
C THR A 391 18.15 -22.53 56.29
N LEU A 392 17.11 -21.83 56.74
CA LEU A 392 15.97 -21.47 55.87
C LEU A 392 16.28 -20.32 54.90
N ALA A 393 17.03 -19.31 55.37
CA ALA A 393 17.45 -18.18 54.54
C ALA A 393 18.43 -18.62 53.43
N GLY A 394 19.34 -19.56 53.75
CA GLY A 394 20.25 -20.15 52.76
C GLY A 394 19.55 -20.98 51.68
N VAL A 395 18.46 -21.69 52.04
CA VAL A 395 17.67 -22.48 51.08
C VAL A 395 16.87 -21.58 50.13
N ILE A 396 16.31 -20.48 50.61
CA ILE A 396 15.56 -19.52 49.78
C ILE A 396 16.51 -18.78 48.82
N ALA A 397 17.71 -18.40 49.28
CA ALA A 397 18.72 -17.79 48.41
C ALA A 397 19.13 -18.74 47.27
N LYS A 398 19.35 -20.03 47.57
CA LYS A 398 19.71 -21.05 46.56
C LYS A 398 18.57 -21.35 45.57
N ALA A 399 17.32 -21.26 46.01
CA ALA A 399 16.15 -21.48 45.16
C ALA A 399 15.90 -20.32 44.17
N ILE A 400 16.24 -19.08 44.56
CA ILE A 400 16.16 -17.92 43.67
C ILE A 400 17.28 -17.97 42.62
N ASP A 401 18.49 -18.36 43.01
CA ASP A 401 19.67 -18.40 42.13
C ASP A 401 19.58 -19.50 41.04
N LEU A 402 18.98 -20.65 41.36
CA LEU A 402 18.71 -21.73 40.41
C LEU A 402 17.70 -21.34 39.30
N LYS A 403 16.88 -20.31 39.54
CA LYS A 403 15.87 -19.84 38.58
C LYS A 403 16.41 -18.76 37.63
N THR A 404 17.50 -18.09 37.98
CA THR A 404 18.18 -17.07 37.16
C THR A 404 19.31 -17.64 36.29
N GLY A 405 19.77 -18.87 36.53
CA GLY A 405 20.82 -19.54 35.74
C GLY A 405 20.35 -20.42 34.58
N LYS A 406 19.05 -20.42 34.24
CA LYS A 406 18.50 -21.08 33.05
C LYS A 406 17.73 -20.06 32.20
N GLY A 407 18.48 -19.28 31.44
CA GLY A 407 18.02 -18.42 30.35
C GLY A 407 19.11 -18.39 29.30
#